data_AF-A0A7C3JWI4-F1
#
_entry.id   AF-A0A7C3JWI4-F1
#
_cell.length_a   1.000
_cell.length_b   1.000
_cell.length_c   1.000
_cell.angle_alpha   90.00
_cell.angle_beta   90.00
_cell.angle_gamma   90.00
#
_symmetry.space_group_name_H-M   'P 1'
#
loop_
_entity.id
_entity.type
_entity.pdbx_description
1 polymer ?
#
loop_
_entity_poly.entity_id
_entity_poly.type
_entity_poly.pdbx_seq_one_letter_code
_entity_poly.pdbx_strand_id
1 'polypeptide(L)'
;MYSHSVFGSADLKFPHVAAHVVWIGALFLVLPGHPRDGARRDPRPLPAYIKTGQRAQQNFDAYSKRLEEYYESLAAALTDSAPDLRNALHAPRPMRYGYQVLPPIMPEAPPLSAPRIRRSRSAAYSWPWTNHLIENEWGEIVRAQAELRRALALPPARRRSALQRLVSKFERMNERRKNIEAHLQYNRFWQSAIAANRQRYDRETRLHDATLLRQEILSASSTGEAQHGVNRTSVASTGDLKTQAALLGQRSADAIAPVNTPPFVSAERRADGWVLRVPLYTDIEDRRFVESARQIIQSTWRVQDGKHSYRVQLDISHIPAGFLYAESAKPVAGQPIDLLPHLRRFPAGAAILTTGAATTHVRGRAIILGPQPLASYILAHEFGHVLGFRDAYFRGYKDLGAGGFEILEIVADPHDIMGSAPTGSVLRHHFERVLAGKFAQSAIAPEHRPARERSNA
;
A
#
# COMPACT_ATOMS: atom_id res chain seq x y z
N MET A 1 29.55 -47.77 6.60
CA MET A 1 29.74 -46.31 6.82
C MET A 1 28.95 -45.56 5.76
N TYR A 2 27.65 -45.39 5.96
CA TYR A 2 26.78 -44.57 5.12
C TYR A 2 25.82 -43.86 6.06
N SER A 3 25.88 -42.53 6.09
CA SER A 3 25.01 -41.67 6.88
C SER A 3 23.87 -41.21 5.97
N HIS A 4 22.65 -41.67 6.28
CA HIS A 4 21.41 -41.16 5.70
C HIS A 4 20.95 -39.94 6.52
N SER A 5 21.01 -38.76 5.92
CA SER A 5 20.32 -37.57 6.41
C SER A 5 18.93 -37.48 5.78
N VAL A 6 17.91 -37.73 6.60
CA VAL A 6 16.49 -37.57 6.30
C VAL A 6 16.14 -36.08 6.40
N PHE A 7 15.88 -35.42 5.28
CA PHE A 7 15.18 -34.13 5.26
C PHE A 7 13.70 -34.41 5.02
N GLY A 8 12.90 -34.26 6.07
CA GLY A 8 11.45 -34.29 6.00
C GLY A 8 10.93 -33.04 5.28
N SER A 9 10.27 -33.24 4.15
CA SER A 9 9.49 -32.23 3.44
C SER A 9 8.22 -31.91 4.24
N ALA A 10 8.20 -30.75 4.89
CA ALA A 10 6.97 -30.20 5.47
C ALA A 10 6.09 -29.63 4.34
N ASP A 11 4.93 -30.27 4.13
CA ASP A 11 3.85 -29.82 3.24
C ASP A 11 3.30 -28.46 3.71
N LEU A 12 3.83 -27.37 3.14
CA LEU A 12 3.23 -26.04 3.27
C LEU A 12 2.04 -25.94 2.31
N LYS A 13 0.87 -26.39 2.78
CA LYS A 13 -0.42 -26.17 2.10
C LYS A 13 -0.83 -24.70 2.26
N PHE A 14 -0.55 -23.88 1.25
CA PHE A 14 -1.10 -22.52 1.17
C PHE A 14 -2.53 -22.57 0.62
N PRO A 15 -3.52 -21.96 1.29
CA PRO A 15 -4.90 -21.92 0.80
C PRO A 15 -4.98 -21.14 -0.52
N HIS A 16 -5.89 -21.57 -1.40
CA HIS A 16 -6.21 -20.89 -2.65
C HIS A 16 -6.40 -19.38 -2.44
N VAL A 17 -5.41 -18.61 -2.90
CA VAL A 17 -5.42 -17.15 -2.85
C VAL A 17 -6.38 -16.65 -3.94
N ALA A 18 -7.61 -16.29 -3.54
CA ALA A 18 -8.40 -15.34 -4.31
C ALA A 18 -7.50 -14.12 -4.56
N ALA A 19 -7.35 -13.70 -5.82
CA ALA A 19 -6.40 -12.69 -6.27
C ALA A 19 -6.34 -11.49 -5.32
N HIS A 20 -5.43 -11.56 -4.33
CA HIS A 20 -5.00 -10.41 -3.59
C HIS A 20 -4.18 -9.63 -4.60
N VAL A 21 -4.83 -8.66 -5.26
CA VAL A 21 -4.09 -7.51 -5.77
C VAL A 21 -3.25 -7.07 -4.59
N VAL A 22 -1.94 -7.25 -4.70
CA VAL A 22 -1.04 -6.82 -3.65
C VAL A 22 -1.17 -5.31 -3.65
N TRP A 23 -1.94 -4.80 -2.69
CA TRP A 23 -1.87 -3.42 -2.26
C TRP A 23 -0.51 -3.26 -1.60
N ILE A 24 0.54 -3.18 -2.44
CA ILE A 24 1.78 -2.54 -2.06
C ILE A 24 1.34 -1.11 -1.75
N GLY A 25 1.13 -0.82 -0.47
CA GLY A 25 0.95 0.55 0.02
C GLY A 25 2.05 1.37 -0.63
N ALA A 26 1.64 2.29 -1.49
CA ALA A 26 2.50 2.94 -2.43
C ALA A 26 3.35 3.98 -1.69
N LEU A 27 4.42 3.52 -1.04
CA LEU A 27 5.48 4.39 -0.55
C LEU A 27 6.67 4.32 -1.51
N PHE A 28 6.44 4.68 -2.78
CA PHE A 28 7.54 4.91 -3.71
C PHE A 28 8.11 6.31 -3.47
N LEU A 29 8.90 6.44 -2.40
CA LEU A 29 9.82 7.55 -2.28
C LEU A 29 10.80 7.45 -3.46
N VAL A 30 10.87 8.52 -4.26
CA VAL A 30 11.92 8.71 -5.25
C VAL A 30 13.27 8.39 -4.60
N LEU A 31 13.95 7.37 -5.16
CA LEU A 31 15.34 7.08 -4.86
C LEU A 31 16.11 8.42 -4.85
N PRO A 32 16.87 8.77 -3.80
CA PRO A 32 17.97 9.72 -4.01
C PRO A 32 18.79 9.15 -5.17
N GLY A 33 18.95 9.98 -6.20
CA GLY A 33 19.16 9.53 -7.59
C GLY A 33 20.12 8.37 -7.75
N HIS A 34 19.82 7.49 -8.71
CA HIS A 34 20.88 6.68 -9.29
C HIS A 34 22.06 7.61 -9.57
N PRO A 35 23.27 7.31 -9.05
CA PRO A 35 24.43 8.12 -9.32
C PRO A 35 24.55 8.23 -10.84
N ARG A 36 24.46 9.47 -11.36
CA ARG A 36 24.71 9.77 -12.76
C ARG A 36 26.05 9.13 -13.14
N ASP A 37 26.10 8.48 -14.30
CA ASP A 37 27.17 7.63 -14.87
C ASP A 37 28.57 8.28 -15.03
N GLY A 38 28.94 9.28 -14.24
CA GLY A 38 30.24 9.98 -14.30
C GLY A 38 31.26 9.57 -13.24
N ALA A 39 30.91 8.75 -12.24
CA ALA A 39 31.85 8.31 -11.22
C ALA A 39 32.60 7.06 -11.68
N ARG A 40 33.94 7.14 -11.74
CA ARG A 40 34.89 6.02 -11.94
C ARG A 40 34.34 4.74 -11.30
N ARG A 41 34.04 3.72 -12.12
CA ARG A 41 33.65 2.38 -11.65
C ARG A 41 34.80 1.78 -10.86
N ASP A 42 34.78 1.97 -9.55
CA ASP A 42 35.56 1.17 -8.62
C ASP A 42 35.12 -0.29 -8.83
N PRO A 43 36.02 -1.25 -9.12
CA PRO A 43 35.67 -2.61 -9.57
C PRO A 43 35.10 -3.50 -8.45
N ARG A 44 34.48 -2.91 -7.43
CA ARG A 44 33.90 -3.66 -6.31
C ARG A 44 32.79 -4.57 -6.85
N PRO A 45 32.78 -5.86 -6.46
CA PRO A 45 31.72 -6.76 -6.87
C PRO A 45 30.37 -6.22 -6.41
N LEU A 46 29.38 -6.23 -7.31
CA LEU A 46 28.02 -5.78 -6.98
C LEU A 46 27.50 -6.54 -5.74
N PRO A 47 26.81 -5.86 -4.81
CA PRO A 47 26.13 -6.50 -3.69
C PRO A 47 25.23 -7.65 -4.14
N ALA A 48 25.16 -8.72 -3.36
CA ALA A 48 24.43 -9.94 -3.74
C ALA A 48 22.95 -9.67 -4.05
N TYR A 49 22.28 -8.83 -3.25
CA TYR A 49 20.88 -8.47 -3.50
C TYR A 49 20.65 -7.76 -4.84
N ILE A 50 21.65 -7.01 -5.35
CA ILE A 50 21.56 -6.35 -6.66
C ILE A 50 21.67 -7.40 -7.77
N LYS A 51 22.63 -8.33 -7.67
CA LYS A 51 22.79 -9.43 -8.63
C LYS A 51 21.52 -10.29 -8.71
N THR A 52 20.97 -10.67 -7.57
CA THR A 52 19.74 -11.46 -7.49
C THR A 52 18.53 -10.70 -8.06
N GLY A 53 18.43 -9.39 -7.78
CA GLY A 53 17.40 -8.53 -8.39
C GLY A 53 17.53 -8.38 -9.90
N GLN A 54 18.76 -8.31 -10.45
CA GLN A 54 19.01 -8.31 -11.90
C GLN A 54 18.57 -9.63 -12.54
N ARG A 55 18.86 -10.77 -11.90
CA ARG A 55 18.40 -12.08 -12.37
C ARG A 55 16.87 -12.18 -12.37
N ALA A 56 16.21 -11.70 -11.31
CA ALA A 56 14.75 -11.68 -11.25
C ALA A 56 14.14 -10.80 -12.36
N GLN A 57 14.75 -9.65 -12.66
CA GLN A 57 14.34 -8.81 -13.78
C GLN A 57 14.48 -9.54 -15.12
N GLN A 58 15.63 -10.18 -15.38
CA GLN A 58 15.86 -10.94 -16.61
C GLN A 58 14.82 -12.06 -16.81
N ASN A 59 14.50 -12.80 -15.74
CA ASN A 59 13.47 -13.83 -15.77
C ASN A 59 12.09 -13.24 -16.09
N PHE A 60 11.75 -12.08 -15.51
CA PHE A 60 10.50 -11.38 -15.76
C PHE A 60 10.40 -10.82 -17.19
N ASP A 61 11.50 -10.31 -17.73
CA ASP A 61 11.55 -9.80 -19.11
C ASP A 61 11.33 -10.94 -20.10
N ALA A 62 11.96 -12.10 -19.86
CA ALA A 62 11.72 -13.32 -20.65
C ALA A 62 10.26 -13.79 -20.57
N TYR A 63 9.68 -13.79 -19.36
CA TYR A 63 8.27 -14.12 -19.15
C TYR A 63 7.33 -13.15 -19.88
N SER A 64 7.59 -11.85 -19.79
CA SER A 64 6.77 -10.80 -20.42
C SER A 64 6.79 -10.94 -21.94
N LYS A 65 7.97 -11.14 -22.54
CA LYS A 65 8.10 -11.43 -23.97
C LYS A 65 7.30 -12.67 -24.38
N ARG A 66 7.34 -13.73 -23.57
CA ARG A 66 6.59 -14.97 -23.85
C ARG A 66 5.08 -14.77 -23.76
N LEU A 67 4.61 -13.91 -22.85
CA LEU A 67 3.20 -13.55 -22.74
C LEU A 67 2.73 -12.75 -23.97
N GLU A 68 3.56 -11.84 -24.49
CA GLU A 68 3.31 -11.11 -25.73
C GLU A 68 3.21 -12.05 -26.93
N GLU A 69 4.13 -13.00 -27.08
CA GLU A 69 4.05 -14.03 -28.14
C GLU A 69 2.76 -14.86 -28.05
N TYR A 70 2.31 -15.18 -26.83
CA TYR A 70 1.04 -15.86 -26.62
C TYR A 70 -0.16 -14.98 -26.96
N TYR A 71 -0.13 -13.69 -26.62
CA TYR A 71 -1.15 -12.73 -27.02
C TYR A 71 -1.32 -12.71 -28.55
N GLU A 72 -0.23 -12.59 -29.29
CA GLU A 72 -0.27 -12.54 -30.76
C GLU A 72 -0.85 -13.84 -31.35
N SER A 73 -0.44 -14.99 -30.80
CA SER A 73 -0.97 -16.30 -31.22
C SER A 73 -2.47 -16.43 -30.95
N LEU A 74 -2.93 -15.97 -29.78
CA LEU A 74 -4.35 -15.99 -29.42
C LEU A 74 -5.13 -14.98 -30.28
N ALA A 75 -4.60 -13.78 -30.50
CA ALA A 75 -5.21 -12.76 -31.35
C ALA A 75 -5.42 -13.26 -32.78
N ALA A 76 -4.41 -13.90 -33.38
CA ALA A 76 -4.51 -14.50 -34.71
C ALA A 76 -5.58 -15.59 -34.76
N ALA A 77 -5.62 -16.48 -33.75
CA ALA A 77 -6.64 -17.51 -33.64
C ALA A 77 -8.06 -16.94 -33.49
N LEU A 78 -8.25 -15.85 -32.75
CA LEU A 78 -9.54 -15.18 -32.62
C LEU A 78 -9.96 -14.53 -33.93
N THR A 79 -9.06 -13.85 -34.63
CA THR A 79 -9.37 -13.22 -35.92
C THR A 79 -9.88 -14.24 -36.94
N ASP A 80 -9.28 -15.43 -36.99
CA ASP A 80 -9.68 -16.51 -37.90
C ASP A 80 -10.96 -17.24 -37.45
N SER A 81 -11.02 -17.65 -36.18
CA SER A 81 -12.00 -18.64 -35.73
C SER A 81 -13.11 -18.10 -34.82
N ALA A 82 -12.99 -16.89 -34.29
CA ALA A 82 -13.98 -16.25 -33.40
C ALA A 82 -13.82 -14.72 -33.37
N PRO A 83 -14.06 -14.01 -34.50
CA PRO A 83 -13.74 -12.59 -34.63
C PRO A 83 -14.53 -11.70 -33.65
N ASP A 84 -15.71 -12.15 -33.22
CA ASP A 84 -16.53 -11.50 -32.21
C ASP A 84 -15.84 -11.42 -30.83
N LEU A 85 -14.95 -12.36 -30.53
CA LEU A 85 -14.15 -12.37 -29.29
C LEU A 85 -12.90 -11.49 -29.37
N ARG A 86 -12.48 -11.02 -30.56
CA ARG A 86 -11.23 -10.25 -30.72
C ARG A 86 -11.25 -8.96 -29.91
N ASN A 87 -12.40 -8.29 -29.83
CA ASN A 87 -12.60 -7.05 -29.09
C ASN A 87 -12.49 -7.24 -27.57
N ALA A 88 -12.69 -8.46 -27.07
CA ALA A 88 -12.55 -8.77 -25.66
C ALA A 88 -11.09 -9.06 -25.24
N LEU A 89 -10.18 -9.23 -26.21
CA LEU A 89 -8.77 -9.52 -25.97
C LEU A 89 -7.95 -8.21 -26.00
N HIS A 90 -7.51 -7.73 -24.85
CA HIS A 90 -6.74 -6.49 -24.75
C HIS A 90 -5.25 -6.76 -24.88
N ALA A 91 -4.53 -5.94 -25.65
CA ALA A 91 -3.07 -6.01 -25.67
C ALA A 91 -2.49 -5.70 -24.27
N PRO A 92 -1.36 -6.30 -23.88
CA PRO A 92 -0.58 -5.83 -22.74
C PRO A 92 -0.17 -4.37 -23.00
N ARG A 93 -0.91 -3.41 -22.47
CA ARG A 93 -0.56 -1.99 -22.61
C ARG A 93 0.37 -1.59 -21.47
N PRO A 94 1.46 -0.86 -21.75
CA PRO A 94 2.18 -0.14 -20.72
C PRO A 94 1.19 0.75 -19.98
N MET A 95 1.29 0.79 -18.65
CA MET A 95 0.44 1.66 -17.86
C MET A 95 0.79 3.12 -18.17
N ARG A 96 -0.14 3.84 -18.80
CA ARG A 96 0.05 5.26 -19.10
C ARG A 96 -0.12 6.04 -17.81
N TYR A 97 0.91 6.75 -17.40
CA TYR A 97 0.89 7.72 -16.32
C TYR A 97 1.47 9.04 -16.83
N GLY A 98 1.26 10.13 -16.08
CA GLY A 98 1.75 11.45 -16.46
C GLY A 98 0.81 12.55 -16.01
N TYR A 99 1.15 13.77 -16.42
CA TYR A 99 0.36 14.95 -16.10
C TYR A 99 -1.09 14.81 -16.56
N GLN A 100 -2.05 15.18 -15.71
CA GLN A 100 -3.51 15.07 -15.93
C GLN A 100 -4.04 13.65 -16.20
N VAL A 101 -3.24 12.60 -15.97
CA VAL A 101 -3.76 11.23 -16.00
C VAL A 101 -4.37 10.90 -14.65
N LEU A 102 -5.68 10.72 -14.64
CA LEU A 102 -6.46 10.46 -13.43
C LEU A 102 -6.80 8.98 -13.30
N PRO A 103 -6.79 8.45 -12.06
CA PRO A 103 -7.30 7.12 -11.80
C PRO A 103 -8.83 7.09 -11.92
N PRO A 104 -9.44 5.97 -12.34
CA PRO A 104 -10.86 5.79 -12.13
C PRO A 104 -11.12 5.64 -10.63
N ILE A 105 -12.05 6.43 -10.09
CA ILE A 105 -12.52 6.26 -8.71
C ILE A 105 -13.40 5.01 -8.66
N MET A 106 -13.05 4.07 -7.81
CA MET A 106 -13.84 2.86 -7.64
C MET A 106 -15.10 3.15 -6.81
N PRO A 107 -16.26 2.55 -7.16
CA PRO A 107 -17.40 2.54 -6.28
C PRO A 107 -17.02 2.00 -4.91
N GLU A 108 -17.59 2.56 -3.86
CA GLU A 108 -17.39 2.05 -2.51
C GLU A 108 -17.90 0.61 -2.44
N ALA A 109 -17.04 -0.30 -1.99
CA ALA A 109 -17.48 -1.67 -1.75
C ALA A 109 -18.50 -1.65 -0.60
N PRO A 110 -19.57 -2.44 -0.67
CA PRO A 110 -20.53 -2.52 0.43
C PRO A 110 -19.79 -2.85 1.73
N PRO A 111 -20.17 -2.21 2.86
CA PRO A 111 -19.51 -2.46 4.13
C PRO A 111 -19.55 -3.96 4.44
N LEU A 112 -18.39 -4.53 4.71
CA LEU A 112 -18.30 -5.94 5.03
C LEU A 112 -19.15 -6.22 6.28
N SER A 113 -20.13 -7.10 6.13
CA SER A 113 -21.06 -7.43 7.20
C SER A 113 -20.30 -7.97 8.41
N ALA A 114 -20.41 -7.22 9.52
CA ALA A 114 -19.75 -7.40 10.82
C ALA A 114 -18.20 -7.26 10.83
N PRO A 115 -17.64 -6.61 11.87
CA PRO A 115 -16.21 -6.60 12.09
C PRO A 115 -15.75 -8.01 12.46
N ARG A 116 -15.38 -8.81 11.46
CA ARG A 116 -14.54 -9.98 11.71
C ARG A 116 -13.28 -9.44 12.34
N ILE A 117 -12.95 -9.89 13.56
CA ILE A 117 -11.67 -9.58 14.21
C ILE A 117 -10.58 -9.96 13.21
N ARG A 118 -10.02 -8.95 12.55
CA ARG A 118 -8.93 -9.17 11.60
C ARG A 118 -7.68 -9.32 12.44
N ARG A 119 -7.07 -10.50 12.34
CA ARG A 119 -5.72 -10.69 12.86
C ARG A 119 -4.77 -9.91 11.96
N SER A 120 -3.78 -9.22 12.53
CA SER A 120 -2.70 -8.76 11.66
C SER A 120 -2.02 -9.98 11.07
N ARG A 121 -1.62 -9.84 9.82
CA ARG A 121 -0.90 -10.86 9.08
C ARG A 121 0.45 -10.27 8.76
N SER A 122 1.49 -11.04 9.03
CA SER A 122 2.80 -10.74 8.48
C SER A 122 2.79 -11.10 7.00
N ALA A 123 3.19 -10.17 6.15
CA ALA A 123 3.47 -10.39 4.74
C ALA A 123 4.98 -10.40 4.54
N ALA A 124 5.45 -11.27 3.64
CA ALA A 124 6.86 -11.40 3.30
C ALA A 124 7.08 -11.18 1.81
N TYR A 125 8.14 -10.44 1.47
CA TYR A 125 8.53 -10.18 0.09
C TYR A 125 10.03 -10.39 -0.05
N SER A 126 10.46 -11.08 -1.10
CA SER A 126 11.87 -11.35 -1.34
C SER A 126 12.12 -11.64 -2.81
N TRP A 127 13.39 -11.60 -3.25
CA TRP A 127 13.72 -12.04 -4.60
C TRP A 127 13.39 -13.52 -4.86
N PRO A 128 13.65 -14.48 -3.96
CA PRO A 128 13.19 -15.86 -4.12
C PRO A 128 11.69 -15.96 -4.33
N TRP A 129 10.89 -15.21 -3.56
CA TRP A 129 9.43 -15.19 -3.74
C TRP A 129 9.03 -14.64 -5.11
N THR A 130 9.62 -13.53 -5.55
CA THR A 130 9.32 -12.96 -6.87
C THR A 130 9.71 -13.90 -8.01
N ASN A 131 10.84 -14.62 -7.91
CA ASN A 131 11.21 -15.64 -8.89
C ASN A 131 10.19 -16.79 -8.91
N HIS A 132 9.74 -17.25 -7.75
CA HIS A 132 8.70 -18.28 -7.67
C HIS A 132 7.39 -17.85 -8.37
N LEU A 133 6.98 -16.59 -8.21
CA LEU A 133 5.82 -16.05 -8.94
C LEU A 133 6.03 -16.09 -10.47
N ILE A 134 7.23 -15.70 -10.94
CA ILE A 134 7.58 -15.73 -12.37
C ILE A 134 7.55 -17.16 -12.91
N GLU A 135 8.15 -18.11 -12.20
CA GLU A 135 8.19 -19.53 -12.58
C GLU A 135 6.79 -20.15 -12.66
N ASN A 136 5.91 -19.84 -11.70
CA ASN A 136 4.53 -20.29 -11.72
C ASN A 136 3.77 -19.78 -12.95
N GLU A 137 3.89 -18.49 -13.27
CA GLU A 137 3.23 -17.90 -14.43
C GLU A 137 3.83 -18.38 -15.76
N TRP A 138 5.13 -18.69 -15.79
CA TRP A 138 5.76 -19.33 -16.93
C TRP A 138 5.08 -20.67 -17.27
N GLY A 139 4.85 -21.50 -16.24
CA GLY A 139 4.11 -22.76 -16.39
C GLY A 139 2.66 -22.56 -16.89
N GLU A 140 1.99 -21.50 -16.44
CA GLU A 140 0.63 -21.15 -16.91
C GLU A 140 0.60 -20.79 -18.40
N ILE A 141 1.57 -20.01 -18.89
CA ILE A 141 1.63 -19.68 -20.33
C ILE A 141 1.88 -20.93 -21.17
N VAL A 142 2.79 -21.82 -20.75
CA VAL A 142 3.05 -23.08 -21.48
C VAL A 142 1.77 -23.93 -21.57
N ARG A 143 1.02 -24.04 -20.46
CA ARG A 143 -0.28 -24.73 -20.45
C ARG A 143 -1.29 -24.07 -21.39
N ALA A 144 -1.40 -22.73 -21.34
CA ALA A 144 -2.33 -21.98 -22.17
C ALA A 144 -2.02 -22.08 -23.67
N GLN A 145 -0.75 -22.14 -24.06
CA GLN A 145 -0.32 -22.38 -25.44
C GLN A 145 -0.72 -23.78 -25.93
N ALA A 146 -0.55 -24.82 -25.10
CA ALA A 146 -1.01 -26.17 -25.45
C ALA A 146 -2.54 -26.26 -25.55
N GLU A 147 -3.25 -25.58 -24.65
CA GLU A 147 -4.73 -25.46 -24.70
C GLU A 147 -5.20 -24.75 -25.98
N LEU A 148 -4.51 -23.69 -26.42
CA LEU A 148 -4.82 -22.99 -27.68
C LEU A 148 -4.70 -23.93 -28.89
N ARG A 149 -3.61 -24.71 -29.00
CA ARG A 149 -3.46 -25.69 -30.09
C ARG A 149 -4.57 -26.73 -30.09
N ARG A 150 -4.93 -27.26 -28.91
CA ARG A 150 -6.05 -28.21 -28.79
C ARG A 150 -7.38 -27.56 -29.15
N ALA A 151 -7.62 -26.32 -28.75
CA ALA A 151 -8.85 -25.60 -29.06
C ALA A 151 -9.04 -25.44 -30.58
N LEU A 152 -7.97 -25.15 -31.31
CA LEU A 152 -8.01 -25.01 -32.78
C LEU A 152 -8.36 -26.33 -33.49
N ALA A 153 -8.03 -27.49 -32.90
CA ALA A 153 -8.43 -28.79 -33.43
C ALA A 153 -9.89 -29.18 -33.13
N LEU A 154 -10.62 -28.39 -32.32
CA LEU A 154 -12.02 -28.69 -32.00
C LEU A 154 -12.98 -28.25 -33.14
N PRO A 155 -14.17 -28.87 -33.21
CA PRO A 155 -15.27 -28.38 -34.04
C PRO A 155 -15.68 -26.94 -33.67
N PRO A 156 -16.24 -26.14 -34.61
CA PRO A 156 -16.46 -24.70 -34.43
C PRO A 156 -17.17 -24.30 -33.14
N ALA A 157 -18.27 -24.97 -32.78
CA ALA A 157 -19.04 -24.66 -31.57
C ALA A 157 -18.23 -24.85 -30.27
N ARG A 158 -17.42 -25.93 -30.19
CA ARG A 158 -16.57 -26.20 -29.02
C ARG A 158 -15.30 -25.35 -29.02
N ARG A 159 -14.75 -25.05 -30.20
CA ARG A 159 -13.61 -24.15 -30.41
C ARG A 159 -13.90 -22.77 -29.84
N ARG A 160 -15.03 -22.16 -30.21
CA ARG A 160 -15.40 -20.83 -29.73
C ARG A 160 -15.47 -20.75 -28.19
N SER A 161 -16.10 -21.72 -27.53
CA SER A 161 -16.15 -21.79 -26.06
C SER A 161 -14.75 -21.92 -25.43
N ALA A 162 -13.88 -22.74 -26.03
CA ALA A 162 -12.49 -22.88 -25.57
C ALA A 162 -11.69 -21.59 -25.73
N LEU A 163 -11.80 -20.91 -26.87
CA LEU A 163 -11.15 -19.62 -27.13
C LEU A 163 -11.62 -18.53 -26.15
N GLN A 164 -12.92 -18.48 -25.83
CA GLN A 164 -13.43 -17.55 -24.83
C GLN A 164 -12.79 -17.75 -23.44
N ARG A 165 -12.62 -19.01 -23.00
CA ARG A 165 -11.93 -19.30 -21.73
C ARG A 165 -10.46 -18.86 -21.77
N LEU A 166 -9.79 -19.01 -22.92
CA LEU A 166 -8.41 -18.57 -23.10
C LEU A 166 -8.27 -17.05 -23.06
N VAL A 167 -9.22 -16.29 -23.60
CA VAL A 167 -9.28 -14.82 -23.45
C VAL A 167 -9.33 -14.44 -21.97
N SER A 168 -10.27 -15.02 -21.19
CA SER A 168 -10.35 -14.73 -19.75
C SER A 168 -9.11 -15.17 -18.98
N LYS A 169 -8.44 -16.26 -19.40
CA LYS A 169 -7.18 -16.72 -18.81
C LYS A 169 -6.03 -15.76 -19.12
N PHE A 170 -5.96 -15.25 -20.34
CA PHE A 170 -4.99 -14.24 -20.75
C PHE A 170 -5.12 -12.96 -19.92
N GLU A 171 -6.33 -12.43 -19.74
CA GLU A 171 -6.56 -11.23 -18.93
C GLU A 171 -6.03 -11.42 -17.49
N ARG A 172 -6.28 -12.59 -16.88
CA ARG A 172 -5.72 -12.92 -15.55
C ARG A 172 -4.19 -12.99 -15.55
N MET A 173 -3.57 -13.57 -16.59
CA MET A 173 -2.10 -13.60 -16.72
C MET A 173 -1.52 -12.19 -16.87
N ASN A 174 -2.20 -11.29 -17.60
CA ASN A 174 -1.77 -9.90 -17.73
C ASN A 174 -1.87 -9.14 -16.40
N GLU A 175 -2.93 -9.35 -15.61
CA GLU A 175 -3.02 -8.79 -14.25
C GLU A 175 -1.92 -9.33 -13.33
N ARG A 176 -1.63 -10.64 -13.39
CA ARG A 176 -0.53 -11.23 -12.60
C ARG A 176 0.85 -10.74 -13.05
N ARG A 177 1.05 -10.48 -14.35
CA ARG A 177 2.28 -9.82 -14.85
C ARG A 177 2.47 -8.45 -14.20
N LYS A 178 1.44 -7.60 -14.15
CA LYS A 178 1.49 -6.29 -13.47
C LYS A 178 1.82 -6.43 -11.99
N ASN A 179 1.24 -7.44 -11.32
CA ASN A 179 1.53 -7.72 -9.92
C ASN A 179 3.00 -8.13 -9.71
N ILE A 180 3.54 -9.01 -10.55
CA ILE A 180 4.97 -9.40 -10.49
C ILE A 180 5.89 -8.19 -10.73
N GLU A 181 5.55 -7.33 -11.68
CA GLU A 181 6.27 -6.07 -11.92
C GLU A 181 6.30 -5.20 -10.66
N ALA A 182 5.17 -5.05 -9.98
CA ALA A 182 5.08 -4.32 -8.71
C ALA A 182 5.97 -4.95 -7.63
N HIS A 183 6.01 -6.28 -7.52
CA HIS A 183 6.92 -6.98 -6.61
C HIS A 183 8.40 -6.74 -6.94
N LEU A 184 8.77 -6.67 -8.22
CA LEU A 184 10.16 -6.36 -8.63
C LEU A 184 10.56 -4.95 -8.19
N GLN A 185 9.71 -3.96 -8.48
CA GLN A 185 9.95 -2.57 -8.11
C GLN A 185 10.02 -2.39 -6.60
N TYR A 186 9.08 -3.01 -5.87
CA TYR A 186 9.01 -2.99 -4.42
C TYR A 186 10.26 -3.61 -3.77
N ASN A 187 10.65 -4.81 -4.20
CA ASN A 187 11.89 -5.43 -3.71
C ASN A 187 13.09 -4.53 -3.99
N ARG A 188 13.25 -4.01 -5.22
CA ARG A 188 14.40 -3.15 -5.57
C ARG A 188 14.52 -1.95 -4.63
N PHE A 189 13.40 -1.30 -4.33
CA PHE A 189 13.35 -0.18 -3.42
C PHE A 189 13.79 -0.59 -2.01
N TRP A 190 13.12 -1.57 -1.40
CA TRP A 190 13.36 -1.91 0.00
C TRP A 190 14.70 -2.60 0.25
N GLN A 191 15.19 -3.41 -0.68
CA GLN A 191 16.51 -4.01 -0.58
C GLN A 191 17.59 -2.92 -0.45
N SER A 192 17.48 -1.88 -1.28
CA SER A 192 18.38 -0.73 -1.24
C SER A 192 18.20 0.10 0.03
N ALA A 193 16.95 0.29 0.48
CA ALA A 193 16.66 1.05 1.68
C ALA A 193 17.18 0.35 2.96
N ILE A 194 17.01 -0.97 3.06
CA ILE A 194 17.52 -1.80 4.16
C ILE A 194 19.05 -1.77 4.16
N ALA A 195 19.68 -1.99 3.00
CA ALA A 195 21.14 -1.93 2.87
C ALA A 195 21.70 -0.57 3.31
N ALA A 196 21.03 0.53 2.94
CA ALA A 196 21.47 1.88 3.26
C ALA A 196 21.29 2.28 4.74
N ASN A 197 20.35 1.67 5.47
CA ASN A 197 20.07 2.03 6.86
C ASN A 197 19.66 0.84 7.73
N ARG A 198 20.55 -0.16 7.81
CA ARG A 198 20.30 -1.43 8.52
C ARG A 198 19.81 -1.23 9.96
N GLN A 199 20.46 -0.34 10.71
CA GLN A 199 20.13 -0.09 12.12
C GLN A 199 18.68 0.39 12.32
N ARG A 200 18.13 1.18 11.39
CA ARG A 200 16.71 1.57 11.43
C ARG A 200 15.81 0.34 11.28
N TYR A 201 16.09 -0.51 10.29
CA TYR A 201 15.26 -1.69 10.05
C TYR A 201 15.43 -2.77 11.13
N ASP A 202 16.55 -2.82 11.85
CA ASP A 202 16.69 -3.67 13.04
C ASP A 202 15.75 -3.22 14.17
N ARG A 203 15.46 -1.91 14.28
CA ARG A 203 14.42 -1.40 15.20
C ARG A 203 13.02 -1.77 14.72
N GLU A 204 12.74 -1.59 13.43
CA GLU A 204 11.45 -1.97 12.83
C GLU A 204 11.17 -3.47 12.93
N THR A 205 12.19 -4.32 12.77
CA THR A 205 12.08 -5.78 12.93
C THR A 205 11.68 -6.14 14.36
N ARG A 206 12.25 -5.48 15.37
CA ARG A 206 11.84 -5.68 16.77
C ARG A 206 10.40 -5.24 17.04
N LEU A 207 9.90 -4.21 16.37
CA LEU A 207 8.50 -3.77 16.47
C LEU A 207 7.55 -4.74 15.75
N HIS A 208 7.98 -5.25 14.59
CA HIS A 208 7.29 -6.31 13.87
C HIS A 208 7.12 -7.55 14.76
N ASP A 209 8.22 -8.05 15.34
CA ASP A 209 8.21 -9.25 16.17
C ASP A 209 7.41 -9.05 17.46
N ALA A 210 7.49 -7.85 18.06
CA ALA A 210 6.66 -7.48 19.21
C ALA A 210 5.16 -7.49 18.87
N THR A 211 4.78 -7.07 17.66
CA THR A 211 3.40 -7.09 17.18
C THR A 211 2.92 -8.52 16.98
N LEU A 212 3.74 -9.39 16.36
CA LEU A 212 3.44 -10.82 16.22
C LEU A 212 3.24 -11.48 17.59
N LEU A 213 4.19 -11.31 18.51
CA LEU A 213 4.11 -11.90 19.85
C LEU A 213 2.86 -11.44 20.61
N ARG A 214 2.50 -10.15 20.52
CA ARG A 214 1.25 -9.64 21.10
C ARG A 214 0.04 -10.41 20.58
N GLN A 215 0.00 -10.70 19.28
CA GLN A 215 -1.13 -11.39 18.67
C GLN A 215 -1.20 -12.86 19.03
N GLU A 216 -0.06 -13.53 19.16
CA GLU A 216 0.01 -14.88 19.68
C GLU A 216 -0.56 -14.94 21.10
N ILE A 217 -0.16 -14.01 21.99
CA ILE A 217 -0.67 -13.93 23.36
C ILE A 217 -2.18 -13.69 23.39
N LEU A 218 -2.68 -12.72 22.61
CA LEU A 218 -4.12 -12.43 22.53
C LEU A 218 -4.92 -13.61 21.97
N SER A 219 -4.37 -14.32 20.98
CA SER A 219 -5.01 -15.49 20.38
C SER A 219 -5.09 -16.65 21.37
N ALA A 220 -3.99 -16.97 22.06
CA ALA A 220 -3.97 -18.01 23.09
C ALA A 220 -4.93 -17.71 24.25
N SER A 221 -5.10 -16.44 24.60
CA SER A 221 -6.05 -16.01 25.64
C SER A 221 -7.51 -16.17 25.20
N SER A 222 -7.81 -16.13 23.90
CA SER A 222 -9.17 -16.17 23.35
C SER A 222 -9.71 -17.58 23.11
N THR A 223 -8.84 -18.58 22.86
CA THR A 223 -9.26 -19.95 22.54
C THR A 223 -9.54 -20.81 23.78
N GLY A 224 -9.22 -20.34 25.00
CA GLY A 224 -9.39 -21.12 26.22
C GLY A 224 -8.51 -22.40 26.28
N GLU A 225 -7.66 -22.64 25.27
CA GLU A 225 -6.76 -23.79 25.15
C GLU A 225 -5.50 -23.61 26.00
N ALA A 226 -5.67 -23.24 27.27
CA ALA A 226 -4.58 -23.17 28.23
C ALA A 226 -4.19 -24.53 28.81
N GLN A 227 -4.74 -25.66 28.33
CA GLN A 227 -4.58 -26.92 29.06
C GLN A 227 -3.88 -28.10 28.38
N HIS A 228 -3.79 -28.27 27.07
CA HIS A 228 -3.22 -29.52 26.55
C HIS A 228 -2.25 -29.31 25.39
N GLY A 229 -0.95 -29.39 25.70
CA GLY A 229 0.03 -29.85 24.71
C GLY A 229 1.11 -28.88 24.27
N VAL A 230 1.74 -28.11 25.18
CA VAL A 230 3.11 -27.63 24.92
C VAL A 230 3.92 -27.71 26.21
N ASN A 231 4.96 -28.55 26.20
CA ASN A 231 6.08 -28.47 27.13
C ASN A 231 6.72 -27.08 27.02
N ARG A 232 6.27 -26.13 27.84
CA ARG A 232 6.91 -24.83 28.02
C ARG A 232 7.06 -24.55 29.50
N THR A 233 8.29 -24.66 29.96
CA THR A 233 8.84 -24.22 31.23
C THR A 233 8.71 -22.70 31.39
N SER A 234 7.49 -22.22 31.62
CA SER A 234 7.17 -21.09 32.52
C SER A 234 5.66 -20.90 32.47
N VAL A 235 4.95 -21.32 33.52
CA VAL A 235 3.52 -21.04 33.67
C VAL A 235 3.39 -19.57 34.07
N ALA A 236 3.51 -18.66 33.09
CA ALA A 236 3.10 -17.28 33.28
C ALA A 236 1.59 -17.27 33.50
N SER A 237 1.12 -16.60 34.54
CA SER A 237 -0.31 -16.52 34.82
C SER A 237 -1.03 -15.77 33.68
N THR A 238 -2.33 -16.00 33.51
CA THR A 238 -3.14 -15.23 32.55
C THR A 238 -3.05 -13.71 32.78
N GLY A 239 -2.82 -13.28 34.03
CA GLY A 239 -2.57 -11.88 34.38
C GLY A 239 -1.26 -11.32 33.80
N ASP A 240 -0.20 -12.13 33.82
CA ASP A 240 1.11 -11.77 33.28
C ASP A 240 1.06 -11.62 31.76
N LEU A 241 0.36 -12.55 31.09
CA LEU A 241 0.18 -12.51 29.63
C LEU A 241 -0.62 -11.28 29.18
N LYS A 242 -1.70 -10.91 29.88
CA LYS A 242 -2.46 -9.68 29.56
C LYS A 242 -1.60 -8.42 29.73
N THR A 243 -0.82 -8.36 30.81
CA THR A 243 0.09 -7.24 31.09
C THR A 243 1.16 -7.15 30.00
N GLN A 244 1.75 -8.28 29.60
CA GLN A 244 2.72 -8.35 28.54
C GLN A 244 2.13 -7.89 27.18
N ALA A 245 0.92 -8.35 26.84
CA ALA A 245 0.25 -7.93 25.61
C ALA A 245 -0.08 -6.43 25.60
N ALA A 246 -0.44 -5.85 26.76
CA ALA A 246 -0.65 -4.43 26.92
C ALA A 246 0.65 -3.63 26.71
N LEU A 247 1.75 -4.07 27.33
CA LEU A 247 3.08 -3.45 27.17
C LEU A 247 3.56 -3.47 25.72
N LEU A 248 3.41 -4.61 25.02
CA LEU A 248 3.76 -4.73 23.59
C LEU A 248 2.88 -3.83 22.72
N GLY A 249 1.60 -3.70 23.07
CA GLY A 249 0.66 -2.80 22.42
C GLY A 249 1.07 -1.34 22.58
N GLN A 250 1.41 -0.93 23.81
CA GLN A 250 1.89 0.42 24.11
C GLN A 250 3.17 0.73 23.35
N ARG A 251 4.15 -0.17 23.35
CA ARG A 251 5.41 0.02 22.60
C ARG A 251 5.17 0.26 21.10
N SER A 252 4.21 -0.47 20.52
CA SER A 252 3.82 -0.30 19.12
C SER A 252 3.14 1.05 18.91
N ALA A 253 2.22 1.41 19.79
CA ALA A 253 1.52 2.69 19.76
C ALA A 253 2.52 3.86 19.87
N ASP A 254 3.46 3.81 20.81
CA ASP A 254 4.49 4.84 21.03
C ASP A 254 5.39 5.03 19.80
N ALA A 255 5.74 3.94 19.11
CA ALA A 255 6.52 4.01 17.88
C ALA A 255 5.79 4.71 16.74
N ILE A 256 4.44 4.63 16.73
CA ILE A 256 3.57 5.22 15.72
C ILE A 256 3.08 6.61 16.16
N ALA A 257 3.09 6.92 17.46
CA ALA A 257 2.46 8.08 18.10
C ALA A 257 2.88 9.46 17.56
N PRO A 258 4.14 9.72 17.15
CA PRO A 258 4.51 11.03 16.62
C PRO A 258 3.67 11.41 15.39
N VAL A 259 2.96 12.54 15.47
CA VAL A 259 2.30 13.20 14.33
C VAL A 259 2.99 14.53 14.13
N ASN A 260 3.51 14.77 12.92
CA ASN A 260 4.05 16.07 12.56
C ASN A 260 3.00 16.84 11.76
N THR A 261 2.01 17.39 12.45
CA THR A 261 0.89 18.10 11.83
C THR A 261 1.41 19.33 11.08
N PRO A 262 1.17 19.45 9.76
CA PRO A 262 1.66 20.61 9.02
C PRO A 262 1.09 21.95 9.52
N PRO A 263 1.84 23.06 9.35
CA PRO A 263 1.42 24.37 9.84
C PRO A 263 0.11 24.86 9.21
N PHE A 264 -0.19 24.45 7.98
CA PHE A 264 -1.42 24.84 7.27
C PHE A 264 -2.69 24.17 7.76
N VAL A 265 -2.60 23.10 8.57
CA VAL A 265 -3.79 22.47 9.17
C VAL A 265 -4.24 23.32 10.34
N SER A 266 -5.49 23.77 10.36
CA SER A 266 -6.06 24.46 11.52
C SER A 266 -7.17 23.61 12.15
N ALA A 267 -7.51 23.90 13.40
CA ALA A 267 -8.62 23.25 14.07
C ALA A 267 -9.58 24.28 14.64
N GLU A 268 -10.86 24.00 14.50
CA GLU A 268 -11.97 24.81 15.00
C GLU A 268 -12.76 23.96 15.99
N ARG A 269 -12.87 24.44 17.23
CA ARG A 269 -13.74 23.83 18.24
C ARG A 269 -15.19 24.26 17.99
N ARG A 270 -16.11 23.31 18.03
CA ARG A 270 -17.57 23.53 17.99
C ARG A 270 -18.21 23.04 19.27
N ALA A 271 -19.48 23.39 19.46
CA ALA A 271 -20.24 22.97 20.64
C ALA A 271 -20.28 21.45 20.80
N ASP A 272 -20.35 20.73 19.67
CA ASP A 272 -20.50 19.29 19.59
C ASP A 272 -19.25 18.57 19.08
N GLY A 273 -18.10 19.23 18.92
CA GLY A 273 -17.00 18.57 18.23
C GLY A 273 -15.80 19.41 17.80
N TRP A 274 -15.01 18.84 16.90
CA TRP A 274 -13.84 19.47 16.28
C TRP A 274 -13.88 19.35 14.76
N VAL A 275 -13.49 20.44 14.09
CA VAL A 275 -13.30 20.46 12.63
C VAL A 275 -11.84 20.78 12.33
N LEU A 276 -11.15 19.85 11.66
CA LEU A 276 -9.83 20.11 11.08
C LEU A 276 -10.01 20.74 9.70
N ARG A 277 -9.53 21.97 9.51
CA ARG A 277 -9.57 22.66 8.22
C ARG A 277 -8.23 22.51 7.52
N VAL A 278 -8.26 22.07 6.27
CA VAL A 278 -7.06 21.82 5.47
C VAL A 278 -7.20 22.54 4.13
N PRO A 279 -6.47 23.66 3.91
CA PRO A 279 -6.38 24.26 2.60
C PRO A 279 -5.64 23.29 1.66
N LEU A 280 -6.12 23.18 0.42
CA LEU A 280 -5.58 22.25 -0.57
C LEU A 280 -5.51 22.90 -1.95
N TYR A 281 -4.35 22.85 -2.60
CA TYR A 281 -4.17 23.25 -3.98
C TYR A 281 -4.27 22.07 -4.93
N THR A 282 -4.82 22.33 -6.12
CA THR A 282 -4.83 21.34 -7.20
C THR A 282 -4.66 22.01 -8.55
N ASP A 283 -3.99 21.34 -9.47
CA ASP A 283 -3.87 21.68 -10.88
C ASP A 283 -4.70 20.75 -11.78
N ILE A 284 -5.50 19.87 -11.19
CA ILE A 284 -6.32 18.90 -11.91
C ILE A 284 -7.50 19.63 -12.56
N GLU A 285 -7.58 19.53 -13.89
CA GLU A 285 -8.60 20.24 -14.67
C GLU A 285 -9.99 19.60 -14.54
N ASP A 286 -10.05 18.28 -14.27
CA ASP A 286 -11.32 17.57 -14.04
C ASP A 286 -11.94 17.93 -12.68
N ARG A 287 -12.86 18.89 -12.71
CA ARG A 287 -13.59 19.35 -11.53
C ARG A 287 -14.45 18.27 -10.88
N ARG A 288 -14.97 17.31 -11.64
CA ARG A 288 -15.79 16.22 -11.09
C ARG A 288 -14.93 15.30 -10.25
N PHE A 289 -13.76 14.93 -10.77
CA PHE A 289 -12.78 14.15 -10.01
C PHE A 289 -12.39 14.86 -8.70
N VAL A 290 -12.05 16.16 -8.77
CA VAL A 290 -11.66 16.95 -7.59
C VAL A 290 -12.78 16.99 -6.54
N GLU A 291 -14.03 17.15 -6.96
CA GLU A 291 -15.18 17.13 -6.06
C GLU A 291 -15.41 15.74 -5.44
N SER A 292 -15.30 14.67 -6.23
CA SER A 292 -15.37 13.30 -5.71
C SER A 292 -14.26 13.01 -4.71
N ALA A 293 -13.03 13.43 -4.98
CA ALA A 293 -11.91 13.32 -4.05
C ALA A 293 -12.18 14.07 -2.74
N ARG A 294 -12.75 15.30 -2.82
CA ARG A 294 -13.17 16.06 -1.64
C ARG A 294 -14.19 15.28 -0.81
N GLN A 295 -15.24 14.79 -1.44
CA GLN A 295 -16.33 14.08 -0.77
C GLN A 295 -15.82 12.81 -0.10
N ILE A 296 -15.01 12.02 -0.80
CA ILE A 296 -14.37 10.80 -0.26
C ILE A 296 -13.56 11.12 1.01
N ILE A 297 -12.69 12.13 0.95
CA ILE A 297 -11.84 12.45 2.10
C ILE A 297 -12.71 12.92 3.27
N GLN A 298 -13.65 13.84 3.05
CA GLN A 298 -14.47 14.41 4.11
C GLN A 298 -15.48 13.43 4.71
N SER A 299 -16.02 12.49 3.91
CA SER A 299 -16.93 11.46 4.40
C SER A 299 -16.17 10.40 5.19
N THR A 300 -14.99 9.99 4.74
CA THR A 300 -14.15 8.99 5.41
C THR A 300 -13.55 9.54 6.70
N TRP A 301 -13.04 10.78 6.66
CA TRP A 301 -12.52 11.50 7.83
C TRP A 301 -13.63 12.19 8.63
N ARG A 302 -14.67 11.42 8.97
CA ARG A 302 -15.74 11.80 9.89
C ARG A 302 -15.91 10.70 10.92
N VAL A 303 -15.76 11.06 12.20
CA VAL A 303 -15.93 10.15 13.33
C VAL A 303 -16.96 10.73 14.27
N GLN A 304 -17.90 9.89 14.70
CA GLN A 304 -18.83 10.21 15.77
C GLN A 304 -18.52 9.30 16.96
N ASP A 305 -18.29 9.90 18.12
CA ASP A 305 -18.03 9.20 19.37
C ASP A 305 -18.91 9.79 20.49
N GLY A 306 -20.00 9.08 20.80
CA GLY A 306 -21.05 9.57 21.68
C GLY A 306 -21.68 10.87 21.15
N LYS A 307 -21.55 11.95 21.93
CA LYS A 307 -22.05 13.30 21.58
C LYS A 307 -21.04 14.13 20.80
N HIS A 308 -19.81 13.65 20.63
CA HIS A 308 -18.75 14.40 19.97
C HIS A 308 -18.61 14.00 18.51
N SER A 309 -18.55 14.99 17.63
CA SER A 309 -18.27 14.84 16.20
C SER A 309 -16.86 15.33 15.88
N TYR A 310 -16.14 14.55 15.08
CA TYR A 310 -14.83 14.91 14.57
C TYR A 310 -14.87 14.83 13.06
N ARG A 311 -14.40 15.87 12.37
CA ARG A 311 -14.40 15.85 10.90
C ARG A 311 -13.30 16.68 10.29
N VAL A 312 -12.95 16.33 9.05
CA VAL A 312 -12.10 17.14 8.18
C VAL A 312 -12.97 17.99 7.25
N GLN A 313 -12.56 19.24 7.04
CA GLN A 313 -13.07 20.12 5.99
C GLN A 313 -11.91 20.54 5.09
N LEU A 314 -12.10 20.39 3.77
CA LEU A 314 -11.12 20.75 2.75
C LEU A 314 -11.54 22.02 2.05
N ASP A 315 -10.63 22.98 1.98
CA ASP A 315 -10.81 24.22 1.24
C ASP A 315 -9.93 24.13 -0.03
N ILE A 316 -10.51 23.60 -1.11
CA ILE A 316 -9.77 23.29 -2.34
C ILE A 316 -9.75 24.50 -3.29
N SER A 317 -8.54 24.97 -3.61
CA SER A 317 -8.30 26.04 -4.59
C SER A 317 -7.61 25.49 -5.83
N HIS A 318 -8.15 25.79 -7.01
CA HIS A 318 -7.56 25.39 -8.28
C HIS A 318 -6.47 26.39 -8.71
N ILE A 319 -5.26 25.90 -8.99
CA ILE A 319 -4.14 26.69 -9.50
C ILE A 319 -4.02 26.42 -11.01
N PRO A 320 -4.29 27.42 -11.88
CA PRO A 320 -4.18 27.24 -13.31
C PRO A 320 -2.78 26.82 -13.74
N ALA A 321 -2.69 25.92 -14.72
CA ALA A 321 -1.39 25.50 -15.27
C ALA A 321 -0.57 26.69 -15.79
N GLY A 322 -1.21 27.72 -16.37
CA GLY A 322 -0.52 28.93 -16.79
C GLY A 322 0.20 29.66 -15.64
N PHE A 323 -0.34 29.58 -14.42
CA PHE A 323 0.32 30.13 -13.23
C PHE A 323 1.49 29.24 -12.78
N LEU A 324 1.31 27.91 -12.75
CA LEU A 324 2.38 26.98 -12.31
C LEU A 324 3.57 26.97 -13.27
N TYR A 325 3.30 27.08 -14.57
CA TYR A 325 4.31 26.95 -15.61
C TYR A 325 4.84 28.29 -16.10
N ALA A 326 4.06 29.38 -16.06
CA ALA A 326 4.44 30.75 -16.41
C ALA A 326 5.29 30.85 -17.70
N GLU A 327 6.62 30.83 -17.56
CA GLU A 327 7.62 30.95 -18.65
C GLU A 327 8.08 29.58 -19.22
N SER A 328 7.69 28.48 -18.58
CA SER A 328 7.99 27.11 -18.98
C SER A 328 6.88 26.53 -19.85
N ALA A 329 7.24 25.60 -20.75
CA ALA A 329 6.25 24.83 -21.50
C ALA A 329 5.37 24.01 -20.52
N LYS A 330 4.05 24.21 -20.62
CA LYS A 330 3.05 23.40 -19.90
C LYS A 330 3.12 21.95 -20.40
N PRO A 331 3.21 20.95 -19.51
CA PRO A 331 3.14 19.56 -19.91
C PRO A 331 1.78 19.22 -20.54
N VAL A 332 1.80 18.40 -21.58
CA VAL A 332 0.58 17.87 -22.20
C VAL A 332 0.02 16.73 -21.35
N ALA A 333 -1.30 16.51 -21.40
CA ALA A 333 -1.91 15.38 -20.71
C ALA A 333 -1.25 14.04 -21.12
N GLY A 334 -0.88 13.22 -20.14
CA GLY A 334 -0.14 11.97 -20.33
C GLY A 334 1.37 12.12 -20.47
N GLN A 335 1.91 13.34 -20.48
CA GLN A 335 3.36 13.55 -20.52
C GLN A 335 3.98 13.19 -19.15
N PRO A 336 5.06 12.39 -19.11
CA PRO A 336 5.84 12.20 -17.89
C PRO A 336 6.41 13.53 -17.41
N ILE A 337 6.34 13.78 -16.10
CA ILE A 337 6.85 15.00 -15.47
C ILE A 337 7.83 14.65 -14.36
N ASP A 338 8.85 15.49 -14.15
CA ASP A 338 9.64 15.43 -12.92
C ASP A 338 8.80 15.99 -11.78
N LEU A 339 8.41 15.10 -10.86
CA LEU A 339 7.54 15.43 -9.75
C LEU A 339 8.15 16.45 -8.79
N LEU A 340 9.47 16.46 -8.59
CA LEU A 340 10.09 17.38 -7.63
C LEU A 340 9.98 18.85 -8.08
N PRO A 341 10.44 19.22 -9.29
CA PRO A 341 10.21 20.54 -9.84
C PRO A 341 8.73 20.90 -9.93
N HIS A 342 7.87 19.95 -10.35
CA HIS A 342 6.42 20.18 -10.43
C HIS A 342 5.83 20.62 -9.08
N LEU A 343 6.08 19.86 -8.02
CA LEU A 343 5.55 20.16 -6.68
C LEU A 343 6.06 21.48 -6.09
N ARG A 344 7.27 21.91 -6.48
CA ARG A 344 7.84 23.21 -6.05
C ARG A 344 7.15 24.41 -6.70
N ARG A 345 6.42 24.23 -7.80
CA ARG A 345 5.68 25.31 -8.48
C ARG A 345 4.43 25.73 -7.72
N PHE A 346 3.88 24.88 -6.86
CA PHE A 346 2.70 25.20 -6.06
C PHE A 346 3.04 26.19 -4.94
N PRO A 347 2.18 27.19 -4.65
CA PRO A 347 2.37 28.10 -3.52
C PRO A 347 2.45 27.33 -2.20
N ALA A 348 3.21 27.84 -1.23
CA ALA A 348 3.30 27.26 0.12
C ALA A 348 1.96 27.39 0.89
N GLY A 349 1.85 26.77 2.06
CA GLY A 349 0.72 26.99 2.98
C GLY A 349 -0.55 26.17 2.73
N ALA A 350 -0.48 25.13 1.89
CA ALA A 350 -1.60 24.22 1.67
C ALA A 350 -1.13 22.78 1.37
N ALA A 351 -2.01 21.80 1.48
CA ALA A 351 -1.80 20.49 0.86
C ALA A 351 -1.83 20.62 -0.68
N ILE A 352 -1.38 19.58 -1.40
CA ILE A 352 -1.47 19.51 -2.86
C ILE A 352 -2.16 18.21 -3.26
N LEU A 353 -3.07 18.26 -4.23
CA LEU A 353 -3.59 17.10 -4.97
C LEU A 353 -3.25 17.29 -6.45
N THR A 354 -2.41 16.42 -7.00
CA THR A 354 -1.95 16.52 -8.39
C THR A 354 -1.79 15.13 -9.01
N THR A 355 -1.31 15.06 -10.24
CA THR A 355 -1.12 13.84 -11.04
C THR A 355 0.35 13.69 -11.45
N GLY A 356 0.68 12.61 -12.16
CA GLY A 356 2.00 12.40 -12.75
C GLY A 356 2.81 11.29 -12.11
N ALA A 357 2.32 10.68 -11.04
CA ALA A 357 2.98 9.53 -10.44
C ALA A 357 2.66 8.24 -11.21
N ALA A 358 3.59 7.29 -11.17
CA ALA A 358 3.32 5.94 -11.64
C ALA A 358 2.31 5.21 -10.74
N THR A 359 2.25 5.54 -9.45
CA THR A 359 1.31 5.02 -8.45
C THR A 359 0.85 6.15 -7.55
N THR A 360 -0.41 6.12 -7.09
CA THR A 360 -0.90 7.11 -6.11
C THR A 360 -0.11 7.04 -4.81
N HIS A 361 0.47 8.15 -4.34
CA HIS A 361 1.22 8.21 -3.08
C HIS A 361 1.32 9.62 -2.52
N VAL A 362 1.74 9.75 -1.26
CA VAL A 362 2.10 11.05 -0.66
C VAL A 362 3.60 11.34 -0.73
N ARG A 363 3.93 12.57 -1.10
CA ARG A 363 5.27 13.15 -1.00
C ARG A 363 5.22 14.54 -0.37
N GLY A 364 5.75 14.66 0.85
CA GLY A 364 5.69 15.91 1.59
C GLY A 364 4.24 16.29 1.87
N ARG A 365 3.78 17.43 1.33
CA ARG A 365 2.40 17.91 1.46
C ARG A 365 1.47 17.51 0.31
N ALA A 366 1.94 16.68 -0.63
CA ALA A 366 1.26 16.40 -1.88
C ALA A 366 0.79 14.95 -1.98
N ILE A 367 -0.49 14.75 -2.28
CA ILE A 367 -1.03 13.50 -2.84
C ILE A 367 -0.82 13.57 -4.36
N ILE A 368 -0.02 12.65 -4.89
CA ILE A 368 0.28 12.56 -6.32
C ILE A 368 -0.41 11.31 -6.86
N LEU A 369 -1.38 11.49 -7.73
CA LEU A 369 -2.20 10.41 -8.27
C LEU A 369 -1.47 9.65 -9.37
N GLY A 370 -1.60 8.33 -9.32
CA GLY A 370 -1.28 7.42 -10.41
C GLY A 370 -2.54 6.99 -11.17
N PRO A 371 -2.40 6.25 -12.28
CA PRO A 371 -3.51 5.87 -13.15
C PRO A 371 -4.32 4.66 -12.65
N GLN A 372 -3.90 3.98 -11.58
CA GLN A 372 -4.56 2.78 -11.08
C GLN A 372 -5.90 3.11 -10.42
N PRO A 373 -6.92 2.23 -10.52
CA PRO A 373 -8.18 2.41 -9.81
C PRO A 373 -7.98 2.80 -8.35
N LEU A 374 -8.62 3.91 -7.95
CA LEU A 374 -8.46 4.51 -6.64
C LEU A 374 -9.72 4.25 -5.82
N ALA A 375 -9.63 3.35 -4.84
CA ALA A 375 -10.73 3.18 -3.89
C ALA A 375 -10.67 4.25 -2.79
N SER A 376 -11.85 4.58 -2.25
CA SER A 376 -12.05 5.70 -1.31
C SER A 376 -11.10 5.67 -0.12
N TYR A 377 -10.91 4.49 0.46
CA TYR A 377 -10.08 4.30 1.65
C TYR A 377 -8.58 4.52 1.41
N ILE A 378 -8.08 4.32 0.17
CA ILE A 378 -6.69 4.64 -0.16
C ILE A 378 -6.50 6.14 -0.19
N LEU A 379 -7.39 6.87 -0.87
CA LEU A 379 -7.30 8.32 -0.90
C LEU A 379 -7.39 8.92 0.51
N ALA A 380 -8.25 8.37 1.36
CA ALA A 380 -8.35 8.77 2.76
C ALA A 380 -7.08 8.42 3.57
N HIS A 381 -6.46 7.26 3.33
CA HIS A 381 -5.18 6.88 3.92
C HIS A 381 -4.05 7.82 3.50
N GLU A 382 -3.90 8.09 2.20
CA GLU A 382 -2.93 9.06 1.69
C GLU A 382 -3.17 10.45 2.28
N PHE A 383 -4.43 10.86 2.44
CA PHE A 383 -4.75 12.11 3.13
C PHE A 383 -4.30 12.11 4.62
N GLY A 384 -4.32 10.97 5.30
CA GLY A 384 -3.72 10.83 6.63
C GLY A 384 -2.23 11.20 6.64
N HIS A 385 -1.47 10.83 5.62
CA HIS A 385 -0.07 11.28 5.50
C HIS A 385 0.05 12.79 5.34
N VAL A 386 -0.89 13.44 4.62
CA VAL A 386 -0.96 14.91 4.54
C VAL A 386 -1.22 15.54 5.91
N LEU A 387 -1.97 14.89 6.79
CA LEU A 387 -2.15 15.34 8.18
C LEU A 387 -0.93 15.07 9.07
N GLY A 388 0.12 14.41 8.56
CA GLY A 388 1.35 14.12 9.28
C GLY A 388 1.37 12.76 9.97
N PHE A 389 0.38 11.89 9.71
CA PHE A 389 0.41 10.52 10.19
C PHE A 389 1.42 9.69 9.41
N ARG A 390 2.15 8.85 10.14
CA ARG A 390 2.92 7.76 9.55
C ARG A 390 2.02 6.54 9.38
N ASP A 391 2.45 5.65 8.49
CA ASP A 391 1.93 4.30 8.45
C ASP A 391 1.99 3.63 9.84
N ALA A 392 0.92 2.94 10.20
CA ALA A 392 0.79 2.13 11.40
C ALA A 392 1.04 0.64 11.10
N TYR A 393 1.95 0.35 10.17
CA TYR A 393 2.53 -0.97 9.96
C TYR A 393 4.05 -0.89 10.16
N PHE A 394 4.64 -1.98 10.64
CA PHE A 394 6.09 -2.10 10.82
C PHE A 394 6.70 -2.88 9.67
N ARG A 395 7.82 -2.39 9.15
CA ARG A 395 8.55 -3.02 8.05
C ARG A 395 9.92 -3.47 8.52
N GLY A 396 10.00 -4.73 8.95
CA GLY A 396 11.24 -5.41 9.32
C GLY A 396 11.89 -6.11 8.14
N TYR A 397 12.93 -6.89 8.43
CA TYR A 397 13.56 -7.76 7.44
C TYR A 397 14.23 -8.98 8.08
N LYS A 398 14.50 -9.98 7.23
CA LYS A 398 15.41 -11.10 7.51
C LYS A 398 16.51 -11.13 6.45
N ASP A 399 17.74 -11.38 6.88
CA ASP A 399 18.89 -11.50 5.97
C ASP A 399 18.93 -12.93 5.38
N LEU A 400 18.85 -13.03 4.04
CA LEU A 400 18.93 -14.29 3.30
C LEU A 400 20.32 -14.50 2.67
N GLY A 401 21.32 -13.69 3.02
CA GLY A 401 22.66 -13.73 2.46
C GLY A 401 22.65 -13.44 0.95
N ALA A 402 23.00 -14.44 0.14
CA ALA A 402 23.04 -14.28 -1.32
C ALA A 402 21.65 -13.99 -1.94
N GLY A 403 20.56 -14.38 -1.25
CA GLY A 403 19.18 -14.09 -1.65
C GLY A 403 18.77 -12.62 -1.45
N GLY A 404 19.61 -11.80 -0.80
CA GLY A 404 19.27 -10.46 -0.37
C GLY A 404 18.50 -10.47 0.95
N PHE A 405 17.57 -9.55 1.12
CA PHE A 405 16.70 -9.47 2.29
C PHE A 405 15.31 -10.05 1.99
N GLU A 406 14.67 -10.63 3.00
CA GLU A 406 13.22 -10.83 3.02
C GLU A 406 12.61 -9.68 3.79
N ILE A 407 11.81 -8.86 3.11
CA ILE A 407 11.07 -7.75 3.69
C ILE A 407 9.86 -8.31 4.43
N LEU A 408 9.72 -7.98 5.71
CA LEU A 408 8.62 -8.41 6.56
C LEU A 408 7.72 -7.20 6.86
N GLU A 409 6.43 -7.32 6.64
CA GLU A 409 5.46 -6.26 6.93
C GLU A 409 4.38 -6.78 7.87
N ILE A 410 4.07 -6.04 8.93
CA ILE A 410 2.91 -6.32 9.77
C ILE A 410 2.15 -5.06 10.12
N VAL A 411 0.83 -5.11 9.95
CA VAL A 411 -0.08 -4.06 10.40
C VAL A 411 -0.17 -4.08 11.93
N ALA A 412 0.08 -2.97 12.62
CA ALA A 412 0.01 -2.95 14.08
C ALA A 412 -1.44 -3.00 14.59
N ASP A 413 -2.33 -2.29 13.92
CA ASP A 413 -3.78 -2.31 14.17
C ASP A 413 -4.56 -2.36 12.84
N PRO A 414 -5.23 -3.48 12.52
CA PRO A 414 -5.97 -3.62 11.27
C PRO A 414 -7.29 -2.84 11.23
N HIS A 415 -7.70 -2.23 12.36
CA HIS A 415 -8.87 -1.35 12.44
C HIS A 415 -8.50 0.13 12.28
N ASP A 416 -7.20 0.48 12.29
CA ASP A 416 -6.72 1.82 12.04
C ASP A 416 -6.50 2.00 10.52
N ILE A 417 -7.12 3.01 9.90
CA ILE A 417 -6.91 3.33 8.47
C ILE A 417 -5.44 3.56 8.14
N MET A 418 -4.65 4.10 9.07
CA MET A 418 -3.21 4.29 8.90
C MET A 418 -2.44 2.98 8.99
N GLY A 419 -3.03 1.93 9.58
CA GLY A 419 -2.44 0.59 9.65
C GLY A 419 -2.82 -0.27 8.46
N SER A 420 -4.10 -0.24 8.08
CA SER A 420 -4.63 -1.01 6.96
C SER A 420 -5.65 -0.16 6.20
N ALA A 421 -5.22 0.51 5.12
CA ALA A 421 -6.13 1.30 4.29
C ALA A 421 -7.38 0.50 3.85
N PRO A 422 -7.28 -0.75 3.36
CA PRO A 422 -8.45 -1.46 2.83
C PRO A 422 -9.48 -1.90 3.88
N THR A 423 -9.14 -1.86 5.16
CA THR A 423 -9.96 -2.49 6.21
C THR A 423 -10.12 -1.69 7.48
N GLY A 424 -9.23 -0.72 7.68
CA GLY A 424 -9.22 0.17 8.83
C GLY A 424 -10.15 1.35 8.63
N SER A 425 -10.47 1.98 9.74
CA SER A 425 -11.32 3.17 9.82
C SER A 425 -10.51 4.35 10.33
N VAL A 426 -10.98 5.56 10.03
CA VAL A 426 -10.53 6.74 10.77
C VAL A 426 -11.06 6.62 12.20
N LEU A 427 -10.20 6.85 13.17
CA LEU A 427 -10.48 6.67 14.60
C LEU A 427 -10.38 8.03 15.31
N ARG A 428 -11.09 8.16 16.43
CA ARG A 428 -11.08 9.38 17.24
C ARG A 428 -9.66 9.82 17.62
N HIS A 429 -8.79 8.86 17.95
CA HIS A 429 -7.42 9.17 18.37
C HIS A 429 -6.59 9.84 17.27
N HIS A 430 -6.96 9.72 15.98
CA HIS A 430 -6.30 10.49 14.93
C HIS A 430 -6.51 12.00 15.19
N PHE A 431 -7.75 12.43 15.39
CA PHE A 431 -8.06 13.82 15.69
C PHE A 431 -7.37 14.29 16.98
N GLU A 432 -7.43 13.48 18.04
CA GLU A 432 -6.79 13.82 19.31
C GLU A 432 -5.28 14.02 19.17
N ARG A 433 -4.60 13.20 18.36
CA ARG A 433 -3.16 13.36 18.10
C ARG A 433 -2.83 14.63 17.32
N VAL A 434 -3.64 14.97 16.31
CA VAL A 434 -3.47 16.24 15.57
C VAL A 434 -3.67 17.43 16.50
N LEU A 435 -4.71 17.40 17.33
CA LEU A 435 -5.02 18.45 18.30
C LEU A 435 -3.93 18.56 19.38
N ALA A 436 -3.46 17.44 19.94
CA ALA A 436 -2.38 17.44 20.92
C ALA A 436 -1.10 18.05 20.34
N GLY A 437 -0.70 17.67 19.12
CA GLY A 437 0.48 18.23 18.47
C GLY A 437 0.41 19.75 18.21
N LYS A 438 -0.79 20.28 17.94
CA LYS A 438 -1.01 21.71 17.66
C LYS A 438 -1.23 22.56 18.92
N PHE A 439 -1.93 22.01 19.91
CA PHE A 439 -2.47 22.77 21.05
C PHE A 439 -1.87 22.38 22.40
N ALA A 440 -0.94 21.41 22.47
CA ALA A 440 -0.22 21.13 23.72
C ALA A 440 0.59 22.34 24.24
N GLN A 441 0.90 23.33 23.40
CA GLN A 441 1.54 24.59 23.80
C GLN A 441 0.56 25.71 24.13
N SER A 442 -0.70 25.60 23.71
CA SER A 442 -1.77 26.50 24.13
C SER A 442 -2.48 25.84 25.29
N ALA A 443 -1.85 25.83 26.47
CA ALA A 443 -2.52 25.41 27.70
C ALA A 443 -3.87 26.13 27.78
N ILE A 444 -4.94 25.37 27.55
CA ILE A 444 -6.28 25.76 27.93
C ILE A 444 -6.18 25.94 29.43
N ALA A 445 -6.08 27.20 29.88
CA ALA A 445 -6.22 27.53 31.28
C ALA A 445 -7.50 26.83 31.76
N PRO A 446 -7.45 26.02 32.83
CA PRO A 446 -8.64 25.37 33.33
C PRO A 446 -9.68 26.47 33.56
N GLU A 447 -10.89 26.27 33.02
CA GLU A 447 -12.03 27.14 33.27
C GLU A 447 -12.05 27.46 34.77
N HIS A 448 -11.77 28.72 35.08
CA HIS A 448 -11.85 29.23 36.43
C HIS A 448 -13.31 29.10 36.83
N ARG A 449 -13.65 27.99 37.52
CA ARG A 449 -14.96 27.87 38.16
C ARG A 449 -15.07 29.07 39.11
N PRO A 450 -16.01 30.00 38.91
CA PRO A 450 -16.24 31.04 39.90
C PRO A 450 -16.62 30.31 41.19
N ALA A 451 -15.92 30.65 42.27
CA ALA A 451 -16.22 30.14 43.59
C ALA A 451 -17.68 30.43 43.88
N ARG A 452 -18.48 29.37 44.12
CA ARG A 452 -19.80 29.52 44.72
C ARG A 452 -19.59 30.15 46.09
N GLU A 453 -19.92 31.44 46.19
CA GLU A 453 -20.16 32.09 47.48
C GLU A 453 -21.24 31.27 48.21
N ARG A 454 -20.85 30.74 49.37
CA ARG A 454 -21.79 30.16 50.32
C ARG A 454 -22.46 31.32 51.05
N SER A 455 -23.69 31.63 50.66
CA SER A 455 -24.59 32.43 51.47
C SER A 455 -25.01 31.57 52.66
N ASN A 456 -24.57 31.94 53.87
CA ASN A 456 -25.17 31.47 55.11
C ASN A 456 -26.47 32.25 55.34
N ALA A 457 -27.56 31.53 55.57
CA ALA A 457 -28.76 31.98 56.25
C ALA A 457 -29.25 30.83 57.15
#